data_AF-A0A2V9JPI2-F1
#
_entry.id   AF-A0A2V9JPI2-F1
#
_cell.length_a   1.000
_cell.length_b   1.000
_cell.length_c   1.000
_cell.angle_alpha   90.00
_cell.angle_beta   90.00
_cell.angle_gamma   90.00
#
_symmetry.space_group_name_H-M   'P 1'
#
loop_
_entity.id
_entity.type
_entity.pdbx_description
1 polymer ?
#
loop_
_entity_poly.entity_id
_entity_poly.type
_entity_poly.pdbx_seq_one_letter_code
_entity_poly.pdbx_strand_id
1 'polypeptide(L)'
;MSNKLFTFHKIVAGCEEGSRKAWEAFLADYTPIVFQLSDVYFGFSPQKQNDFWRDAVAQLSANNFDTLKRFEHQAEREFLMDLRDFLLEEGAEKLDPALDSAETPRPTPEAVLGLLKGLPLLDQEVLFFKLCGYSDATIEKILVTTPAVAQKGLERWRAEYPALLAVSDDRCVWPAAWGVVLRTARKAKTEGCPPLRHFVRIHEGGFQWHEKEPAEEHVTGCLHCLSRWTALREIWHWRKQAKPRPADEIEALLSALPLRTETKARKTLFKRMFG
;
A
#
# COMPACT_ATOMS: atom_id res chain seq x y z
N MET A 1 -2.53 10.18 31.64
CA MET A 1 -3.00 8.87 31.11
C MET A 1 -1.79 8.09 30.69
N SER A 2 -1.64 6.84 31.17
CA SER A 2 -0.49 5.98 30.82
C SER A 2 -0.46 5.78 29.31
N ASN A 3 0.54 6.35 28.64
CA ASN A 3 0.75 6.22 27.20
C ASN A 3 1.24 4.80 26.92
N LYS A 4 0.33 3.82 26.94
CA LYS A 4 0.67 2.44 26.58
C LYS A 4 1.00 2.46 25.10
N LEU A 5 2.27 2.25 24.77
CA LEU A 5 2.70 1.92 23.41
C LEU A 5 1.82 0.78 22.89
N PHE A 6 0.97 1.09 21.92
CA PHE A 6 0.25 0.09 21.14
C PHE A 6 1.24 -0.47 20.13
N THR A 7 1.55 -1.76 20.28
CA THR A 7 2.34 -2.48 19.26
C THR A 7 1.41 -2.86 18.11
N PHE A 8 1.95 -3.00 16.90
CA PHE A 8 1.21 -3.46 15.72
C PHE A 8 0.26 -4.64 16.02
N HIS A 9 0.77 -5.72 16.63
CA HIS A 9 -0.05 -6.88 16.97
C HIS A 9 -1.22 -6.58 17.92
N LYS A 10 -1.07 -5.61 18.83
CA LYS A 10 -2.17 -5.20 19.74
C LYS A 10 -3.19 -4.34 19.02
N ILE A 11 -2.76 -3.53 18.06
CA ILE A 11 -3.65 -2.74 17.21
C ILE A 11 -4.52 -3.71 16.39
N VAL A 12 -3.90 -4.61 15.62
CA VAL A 12 -4.64 -5.53 14.74
C VAL A 12 -5.59 -6.43 15.53
N ALA A 13 -5.10 -7.15 16.55
CA ALA A 13 -5.94 -8.02 17.36
C ALA A 13 -7.10 -7.26 18.02
N GLY A 14 -6.85 -6.03 18.51
CA GLY A 14 -7.90 -5.21 19.08
C GLY A 14 -8.93 -4.73 18.03
N CYS A 15 -8.51 -4.43 16.80
CA CYS A 15 -9.41 -4.04 15.72
C CYS A 15 -10.37 -5.18 15.36
N GLU A 16 -9.87 -6.41 15.28
CA GLU A 16 -10.64 -7.62 15.00
C GLU A 16 -11.67 -7.99 16.07
N GLU A 17 -11.45 -7.50 17.29
CA GLU A 17 -12.38 -7.61 18.42
C GLU A 17 -13.35 -6.41 18.51
N GLY A 18 -13.21 -5.40 17.64
CA GLY A 18 -14.02 -4.19 17.66
C GLY A 18 -13.66 -3.21 18.79
N SER A 19 -12.42 -3.22 19.28
CA SER A 19 -11.94 -2.29 20.30
C SER A 19 -11.79 -0.87 19.75
N ARG A 20 -12.53 0.09 20.32
CA ARG A 20 -12.44 1.51 19.94
C ARG A 20 -11.01 2.05 20.01
N LYS A 21 -10.28 1.75 21.09
CA LYS A 21 -8.88 2.21 21.26
C LYS A 21 -7.92 1.63 20.22
N ALA A 22 -8.16 0.39 19.80
CA ALA A 22 -7.34 -0.23 18.76
C ALA A 22 -7.64 0.41 17.40
N TRP A 23 -8.92 0.64 17.09
CA TRP A 23 -9.33 1.36 15.89
C TRP A 23 -8.86 2.82 15.86
N GLU A 24 -8.84 3.51 17.00
CA GLU A 24 -8.22 4.83 17.14
C GLU A 24 -6.75 4.81 16.74
N ALA A 25 -5.97 3.87 17.30
CA ALA A 25 -4.55 3.72 16.98
C ALA A 25 -4.34 3.32 15.51
N PHE A 26 -5.16 2.40 14.99
CA PHE A 26 -5.13 1.97 13.60
C PHE A 26 -5.35 3.13 12.63
N LEU A 27 -6.41 3.91 12.85
CA LEU A 27 -6.73 5.05 12.00
C LEU A 27 -5.67 6.15 12.15
N ALA A 28 -5.17 6.40 13.35
CA ALA A 28 -4.10 7.37 13.55
C ALA A 28 -2.83 7.01 12.75
N ASP A 29 -2.40 5.75 12.83
CA ASP A 29 -1.12 5.31 12.26
C ASP A 29 -1.18 5.05 10.75
N TYR A 30 -2.31 4.55 10.23
CA TYR A 30 -2.40 4.08 8.85
C TYR A 30 -3.13 5.03 7.90
N THR A 31 -3.99 5.95 8.38
CA THR A 31 -4.65 6.95 7.52
C THR A 31 -3.67 7.78 6.67
N PRO A 32 -2.52 8.26 7.19
CA PRO A 32 -1.55 8.99 6.37
C PRO A 32 -1.08 8.19 5.15
N ILE A 33 -0.87 6.87 5.31
CA ILE A 33 -0.43 5.99 4.23
C ILE A 33 -1.55 5.85 3.19
N VAL A 34 -2.79 5.65 3.64
CA VAL A 34 -3.96 5.57 2.75
C VAL A 34 -4.11 6.84 1.92
N PHE A 35 -3.93 8.01 2.52
CA PHE A 35 -4.06 9.28 1.82
C PHE A 35 -2.95 9.48 0.79
N GLN A 36 -1.71 9.12 1.11
CA GLN A 36 -0.61 9.16 0.13
C GLN A 36 -0.89 8.24 -1.07
N LEU A 37 -1.30 6.99 -0.81
CA LEU A 37 -1.66 6.06 -1.88
C LEU A 37 -2.83 6.60 -2.72
N SER A 38 -3.84 7.17 -2.07
CA SER A 38 -5.05 7.67 -2.75
C SER A 38 -4.77 8.93 -3.58
N ASP A 39 -3.83 9.76 -3.15
CA ASP A 39 -3.36 10.91 -3.92
C ASP A 39 -2.60 10.46 -5.17
N VAL A 40 -1.60 9.58 -4.99
CA VAL A 40 -0.77 9.10 -6.10
C VAL A 40 -1.59 8.29 -7.10
N TYR A 41 -2.28 7.25 -6.66
CA TYR A 41 -2.92 6.29 -7.56
C TYR A 41 -4.22 6.82 -8.16
N PHE A 42 -4.94 7.71 -7.47
CA PHE A 42 -6.27 8.12 -7.89
C PHE A 42 -6.46 9.63 -8.07
N GLY A 43 -5.51 10.46 -7.61
CA GLY A 43 -5.64 11.92 -7.66
C GLY A 43 -6.85 12.43 -6.87
N PHE A 44 -7.20 11.76 -5.76
CA PHE A 44 -8.35 12.14 -4.97
C PHE A 44 -8.12 13.45 -4.23
N SER A 45 -9.11 14.35 -4.31
CA SER A 45 -9.15 15.53 -3.42
C SER A 45 -9.26 15.10 -1.95
N PRO A 46 -8.89 15.96 -0.99
CA PRO A 46 -8.96 15.62 0.44
C PRO A 46 -10.34 15.11 0.89
N GLN A 47 -11.42 15.67 0.35
CA GLN A 47 -12.78 15.19 0.64
C GLN A 47 -13.00 13.77 0.11
N LYS A 48 -12.63 13.50 -1.16
CA LYS A 48 -12.72 12.15 -1.74
C LYS A 48 -11.84 11.13 -1.02
N GLN A 49 -10.66 11.52 -0.53
CA GLN A 49 -9.80 10.66 0.28
C GLN A 49 -10.50 10.24 1.58
N ASN A 50 -11.15 11.18 2.28
CA ASN A 50 -11.91 10.87 3.48
C ASN A 50 -13.11 9.97 3.19
N ASP A 51 -13.87 10.27 2.14
CA ASP A 51 -15.04 9.45 1.77
C ASP A 51 -14.61 8.02 1.36
N PHE A 52 -13.57 7.90 0.55
CA PHE A 52 -12.98 6.62 0.16
C PHE A 52 -12.48 5.83 1.37
N TRP A 53 -11.75 6.48 2.28
CA TRP A 53 -11.22 5.80 3.45
C TRP A 53 -12.32 5.37 4.41
N ARG A 54 -13.37 6.18 4.59
CA ARG A 54 -14.56 5.80 5.35
C ARG A 54 -15.22 4.55 4.77
N ASP A 55 -15.41 4.48 3.46
CA ASP A 55 -15.97 3.30 2.80
C ASP A 55 -15.10 2.05 3.00
N ALA A 56 -13.78 2.20 2.83
CA ALA A 56 -12.82 1.12 3.02
C ALA A 56 -12.81 0.62 4.47
N VAL A 57 -12.88 1.52 5.46
CA VAL A 57 -12.97 1.18 6.89
C VAL A 57 -14.29 0.45 7.19
N ALA A 58 -15.41 0.90 6.61
CA ALA A 58 -16.69 0.21 6.75
C ALA A 58 -16.59 -1.23 6.24
N GLN A 59 -15.95 -1.45 5.10
CA GLN A 59 -15.72 -2.78 4.53
C GLN A 59 -14.77 -3.64 5.35
N LEU A 60 -13.67 -3.09 5.86
CA LEU A 60 -12.77 -3.79 6.78
C LEU A 60 -13.49 -4.25 8.07
N SER A 61 -14.53 -3.52 8.47
CA SER A 61 -15.33 -3.83 9.66
C SER A 61 -16.55 -4.71 9.41
N ALA A 62 -16.94 -4.90 8.15
CA ALA A 62 -18.08 -5.70 7.77
C ALA A 62 -17.89 -7.18 8.13
N ASN A 63 -19.00 -7.93 8.21
CA ASN A 63 -19.00 -9.38 8.44
C ASN A 63 -18.11 -9.83 9.61
N ASN A 64 -18.17 -9.10 10.73
CA ASN A 64 -17.34 -9.36 11.91
C ASN A 64 -15.83 -9.31 11.60
N PHE A 65 -15.40 -8.29 10.85
CA PHE A 65 -14.01 -8.02 10.52
C PHE A 65 -13.34 -9.11 9.66
N ASP A 66 -14.11 -9.84 8.85
CA ASP A 66 -13.62 -11.00 8.07
C ASP A 66 -12.48 -10.63 7.11
N THR A 67 -12.61 -9.52 6.38
CA THR A 67 -11.54 -9.03 5.49
C THR A 67 -10.25 -8.75 6.25
N LEU A 68 -10.33 -8.04 7.37
CA LEU A 68 -9.16 -7.69 8.20
C LEU A 68 -8.48 -8.95 8.77
N LYS A 69 -9.27 -9.95 9.18
CA LYS A 69 -8.79 -11.22 9.73
C LYS A 69 -8.06 -12.11 8.71
N ARG A 70 -8.27 -11.87 7.41
CA ARG A 70 -7.60 -12.61 6.34
C ARG A 70 -6.25 -12.03 5.96
N PHE A 71 -5.92 -10.81 6.40
CA PHE A 71 -4.61 -10.22 6.14
C PHE A 71 -3.51 -10.96 6.93
N GLU A 72 -2.28 -10.87 6.45
CA GLU A 72 -1.11 -11.42 7.13
C GLU A 72 -0.76 -10.59 8.38
N HIS A 73 -0.67 -11.23 9.54
CA HIS A 73 -0.39 -10.55 10.82
C HIS A 73 1.01 -10.84 11.39
N GLN A 74 1.85 -11.57 10.66
CA GLN A 74 3.18 -11.95 11.15
C GLN A 74 4.09 -10.74 11.31
N ALA A 75 3.99 -9.77 10.39
CA ALA A 75 4.77 -8.55 10.41
C ALA A 75 3.95 -7.37 9.86
N GLU A 76 4.21 -6.16 10.37
CA GLU A 76 3.51 -4.95 9.93
C GLU A 76 3.66 -4.71 8.42
N ARG A 77 4.82 -5.04 7.83
CA ARG A 77 5.03 -4.89 6.38
C ARG A 77 4.16 -5.83 5.55
N GLU A 78 3.94 -7.05 6.02
CA GLU A 78 3.06 -8.01 5.32
C GLU A 78 1.61 -7.55 5.42
N PHE A 79 1.19 -7.12 6.60
CA PHE A 79 -0.13 -6.50 6.80
C PHE A 79 -0.37 -5.29 5.90
N LEU A 80 0.62 -4.39 5.82
CA LEU A 80 0.53 -3.18 5.02
C LEU A 80 0.44 -3.48 3.51
N MET A 81 1.04 -4.59 3.05
CA MET A 81 0.89 -5.05 1.67
C MET A 81 -0.54 -5.47 1.37
N ASP A 82 -1.17 -6.24 2.25
CA ASP A 82 -2.56 -6.65 2.07
C ASP A 82 -3.52 -5.45 2.17
N LEU A 83 -3.27 -4.52 3.11
CA LEU A 83 -4.03 -3.28 3.21
C LEU A 83 -3.91 -2.45 1.93
N ARG A 84 -2.70 -2.29 1.39
CA ARG A 84 -2.47 -1.60 0.12
C ARG A 84 -3.23 -2.29 -1.02
N ASP A 85 -3.13 -3.61 -1.12
CA ASP A 85 -3.77 -4.34 -2.21
C ASP A 85 -5.30 -4.25 -2.14
N PHE A 86 -5.87 -4.33 -0.94
CA PHE A 86 -7.28 -4.07 -0.67
C PHE A 86 -7.68 -2.66 -1.14
N LEU A 87 -6.95 -1.62 -0.73
CA LEU A 87 -7.24 -0.23 -1.11
C LEU A 87 -7.17 -0.01 -2.62
N LEU A 88 -6.18 -0.60 -3.29
CA LEU A 88 -6.04 -0.48 -4.74
C LEU A 88 -7.14 -1.23 -5.50
N GLU A 89 -7.64 -2.34 -4.95
CA GLU A 89 -8.80 -3.05 -5.51
C GLU A 89 -10.07 -2.19 -5.38
N GLU A 90 -10.36 -1.73 -4.16
CA GLU A 90 -11.53 -0.91 -3.83
C GLU A 90 -11.56 0.42 -4.58
N GLY A 91 -10.40 1.06 -4.73
CA GLY A 91 -10.30 2.32 -5.46
C GLY A 91 -10.46 2.12 -6.96
N ALA A 92 -9.85 1.07 -7.53
CA ALA A 92 -9.89 0.82 -8.97
C ALA A 92 -11.31 0.58 -9.51
N GLU A 93 -12.20 -0.04 -8.72
CA GLU A 93 -13.60 -0.25 -9.12
C GLU A 93 -14.41 1.05 -9.25
N LYS A 94 -13.93 2.12 -8.62
CA LYS A 94 -14.59 3.43 -8.59
C LYS A 94 -14.00 4.41 -9.61
N LEU A 95 -12.98 4.02 -10.37
CA LEU A 95 -12.30 4.90 -11.31
C LEU A 95 -13.06 5.01 -12.63
N ASP A 96 -13.25 6.25 -13.07
CA ASP A 96 -13.70 6.55 -14.43
C ASP A 96 -12.50 6.40 -15.38
N PRO A 97 -12.56 5.51 -16.41
CA PRO A 97 -11.51 5.41 -17.43
C PRO A 97 -11.23 6.71 -18.20
N ALA A 98 -12.10 7.72 -18.12
CA ALA A 98 -11.85 9.05 -18.66
C ALA A 98 -10.78 9.84 -17.89
N LEU A 99 -10.39 9.39 -16.69
CA LEU A 99 -9.30 9.99 -15.91
C LEU A 99 -7.91 9.62 -16.46
N ASP A 100 -7.82 8.58 -17.27
CA ASP A 100 -6.59 8.16 -17.92
C ASP A 100 -6.19 9.17 -19.00
N SER A 101 -4.90 9.54 -19.05
CA SER A 101 -4.40 10.43 -20.11
C SER A 101 -4.66 9.86 -21.51
N ALA A 102 -5.18 10.73 -22.38
CA ALA A 102 -5.43 10.44 -23.79
C ALA A 102 -4.22 10.75 -24.70
N GLU A 103 -3.17 11.40 -24.17
CA GLU A 103 -2.02 11.88 -24.95
C GLU A 103 -1.08 10.74 -25.37
N THR A 104 -1.17 9.60 -24.69
CA THR A 104 -0.25 8.47 -24.83
C THR A 104 -1.00 7.15 -24.65
N PRO A 105 -0.54 6.05 -25.27
CA PRO A 105 -1.15 4.73 -25.12
C PRO A 105 -1.31 4.36 -23.64
N ARG A 106 -2.43 3.73 -23.30
CA ARG A 106 -2.66 3.20 -21.95
C ARG A 106 -1.80 1.95 -21.74
N PRO A 107 -1.14 1.80 -20.57
CA PRO A 107 -0.35 0.61 -20.30
C PRO A 107 -1.27 -0.63 -20.23
N THR A 108 -0.85 -1.72 -20.87
CA THR A 108 -1.46 -3.05 -20.71
C THR A 108 -0.47 -3.99 -20.01
N PRO A 109 -0.93 -5.09 -19.37
CA PRO A 109 -0.03 -6.05 -18.74
C PRO A 109 1.06 -6.58 -19.70
N GLU A 110 0.68 -6.85 -20.95
CA GLU A 110 1.56 -7.38 -21.99
C GLU A 110 2.58 -6.32 -22.44
N ALA A 111 2.15 -5.06 -22.62
CA ALA A 111 3.05 -3.97 -22.98
C ALA A 111 4.09 -3.75 -21.87
N VAL A 112 3.64 -3.69 -20.62
CA VAL A 112 4.51 -3.52 -19.45
C VAL A 112 5.51 -4.68 -19.35
N LEU A 113 5.07 -5.92 -19.48
CA LEU A 113 5.97 -7.08 -19.51
C LEU A 113 7.00 -7.01 -20.64
N GLY A 114 6.55 -6.68 -21.86
CA GLY A 114 7.43 -6.55 -23.02
C GLY A 114 8.52 -5.51 -22.83
N LEU A 115 8.17 -4.40 -22.19
CA LEU A 115 9.06 -3.28 -21.89
C LEU A 115 10.09 -3.59 -20.80
N LEU A 116 9.68 -4.31 -19.75
CA LEU A 116 10.56 -4.71 -18.66
C LEU A 116 11.53 -5.83 -19.08
N LYS A 117 11.15 -6.65 -20.06
CA LYS A 117 11.93 -7.79 -20.53
C LYS A 117 13.36 -7.40 -20.91
N GLY A 118 14.33 -8.07 -20.30
CA GLY A 118 15.76 -7.92 -20.56
C GLY A 118 16.41 -6.73 -19.86
N LEU A 119 15.66 -5.97 -19.06
CA LEU A 119 16.21 -4.90 -18.24
C LEU A 119 16.70 -5.45 -16.88
N PRO A 120 17.78 -4.89 -16.32
CA PRO A 120 18.19 -5.15 -14.94
C PRO A 120 17.07 -4.83 -13.94
N LEU A 121 17.06 -5.49 -12.79
CA LEU A 121 16.02 -5.28 -11.76
C LEU A 121 15.85 -3.81 -11.38
N LEU A 122 16.94 -3.07 -11.20
CA LEU A 122 16.86 -1.65 -10.84
C LEU A 122 16.16 -0.81 -11.91
N ASP A 123 16.45 -1.04 -13.19
CA ASP A 123 15.75 -0.39 -14.29
C ASP A 123 14.26 -0.74 -14.28
N GLN A 124 13.92 -1.99 -14.00
CA GLN A 124 12.53 -2.42 -13.86
C GLN A 124 11.82 -1.74 -12.69
N GLU A 125 12.46 -1.62 -11.53
CA GLU A 125 11.91 -0.92 -10.37
C GLU A 125 11.64 0.56 -10.66
N VAL A 126 12.61 1.27 -11.28
CA VAL A 126 12.45 2.68 -11.66
C VAL A 126 11.27 2.85 -12.62
N LEU A 127 11.19 2.01 -13.66
CA LEU A 127 10.09 2.07 -14.63
C LEU A 127 8.74 1.75 -14.00
N PHE A 128 8.70 0.76 -13.11
CA PHE A 128 7.48 0.38 -12.41
C PHE A 128 6.99 1.51 -11.49
N PHE A 129 7.88 2.21 -10.79
CA PHE A 129 7.49 3.37 -9.99
C PHE A 129 7.06 4.57 -10.84
N LYS A 130 7.68 4.79 -12.01
CA LYS A 130 7.19 5.80 -12.97
C LYS A 130 5.76 5.50 -13.40
N LEU A 131 5.45 4.25 -13.73
CA LEU A 131 4.08 3.81 -14.05
C LEU A 131 3.08 4.02 -12.91
N CYS A 132 3.51 3.77 -11.66
CA CYS A 132 2.71 4.10 -10.48
C CYS A 132 2.42 5.60 -10.36
N GLY A 133 3.22 6.46 -11.00
CA GLY A 133 3.04 7.90 -10.99
C GLY A 133 4.08 8.65 -10.16
N TYR A 134 5.14 8.00 -9.69
CA TYR A 134 6.13 8.68 -8.85
C TYR A 134 7.06 9.58 -9.66
N SER A 135 7.29 10.78 -9.12
CA SER A 135 8.33 11.71 -9.56
C SER A 135 9.72 11.13 -9.31
N ASP A 136 10.73 11.66 -10.01
CA ASP A 136 12.12 11.22 -9.79
C ASP A 136 12.59 11.47 -8.36
N ALA A 137 12.14 12.58 -7.76
CA ALA A 137 12.48 12.94 -6.38
C ALA A 137 11.93 11.93 -5.37
N THR A 138 10.75 11.36 -5.60
CA THR A 138 10.18 10.32 -4.72
C THR A 138 10.79 8.97 -4.99
N ILE A 139 11.02 8.59 -6.26
CA ILE A 139 11.72 7.35 -6.62
C ILE A 139 13.11 7.31 -5.97
N GLU A 140 13.85 8.42 -6.00
CA GLU A 140 15.17 8.50 -5.36
C GLU A 140 15.10 8.21 -3.86
N LYS A 141 14.07 8.69 -3.16
CA LYS A 141 13.89 8.42 -1.72
C LYS A 141 13.42 6.98 -1.44
N ILE A 142 12.66 6.37 -2.35
CA ILE A 142 12.19 4.97 -2.23
C ILE A 142 13.36 4.00 -2.47
N LEU A 143 14.12 4.22 -3.55
CA LEU A 143 15.20 3.33 -3.99
C LEU A 143 16.56 3.65 -3.38
N VAL A 144 16.72 4.86 -2.82
CA VAL A 144 18.01 5.39 -2.33
C VAL A 144 19.05 5.41 -3.45
N THR A 145 18.60 5.70 -4.68
CA THR A 145 19.46 5.84 -5.86
C THR A 145 18.80 6.77 -6.87
N THR A 146 19.60 7.49 -7.65
CA THR A 146 19.05 8.41 -8.67
C THR A 146 18.41 7.62 -9.81
N PRO A 147 17.18 7.95 -10.26
CA PRO A 147 16.54 7.31 -11.41
C PRO A 147 17.38 7.40 -12.70
N ALA A 148 18.28 8.38 -12.79
CA ALA A 148 19.19 8.56 -13.91
C ALA A 148 20.15 7.38 -14.13
N VAL A 149 20.29 6.44 -13.18
CA VAL A 149 21.05 5.19 -13.40
C VAL A 149 20.33 4.20 -14.31
N ALA A 150 19.00 4.27 -14.42
CA ALA A 150 18.16 3.39 -15.24
C ALA A 150 18.02 3.89 -16.69
N GLN A 151 19.11 4.39 -17.29
CA GLN A 151 19.07 5.07 -18.60
C GLN A 151 18.48 4.17 -19.70
N LYS A 152 18.89 2.89 -19.73
CA LYS A 152 18.44 1.93 -20.75
C LYS A 152 16.93 1.70 -20.68
N GLY A 153 16.41 1.54 -19.46
CA GLY A 153 14.97 1.46 -19.23
C GLY A 153 14.25 2.72 -19.70
N LEU A 154 14.71 3.89 -19.28
CA LEU A 154 14.07 5.19 -19.58
C LEU A 154 14.11 5.54 -21.08
N GLU A 155 15.20 5.23 -21.77
CA GLU A 155 15.35 5.46 -23.22
C GLU A 155 14.35 4.63 -24.02
N ARG A 156 14.18 3.35 -23.66
CA ARG A 156 13.22 2.46 -24.33
C ARG A 156 11.79 2.98 -24.22
N TRP A 157 11.44 3.61 -23.10
CA TRP A 157 10.10 4.11 -22.81
C TRP A 157 9.82 5.49 -23.37
N ARG A 158 10.84 6.31 -23.60
CA ARG A 158 10.68 7.70 -24.07
C ARG A 158 9.84 7.80 -25.35
N ALA A 159 9.94 6.81 -26.23
CA ALA A 159 9.19 6.78 -27.48
C ALA A 159 7.71 6.39 -27.28
N GLU A 160 7.42 5.49 -26.33
CA GLU A 160 6.08 4.91 -26.15
C GLU A 160 5.24 5.67 -25.10
N TYR A 161 5.88 6.20 -24.05
CA TYR A 161 5.24 6.84 -22.91
C TYR A 161 5.93 8.15 -22.49
N PRO A 162 6.03 9.16 -23.38
CA PRO A 162 6.70 10.43 -23.05
C PRO A 162 6.08 11.14 -21.84
N ALA A 163 4.77 10.98 -21.60
CA ALA A 163 4.08 11.54 -20.45
C ALA A 163 4.67 11.12 -19.09
N LEU A 164 5.24 9.91 -18.99
CA LEU A 164 5.86 9.42 -17.75
C LEU A 164 7.16 10.14 -17.40
N LEU A 165 7.85 10.69 -18.40
CA LEU A 165 9.09 11.41 -18.19
C LEU A 165 8.86 12.87 -17.80
N ALA A 166 7.64 13.39 -18.02
CA ALA A 166 7.27 14.77 -17.72
C ALA A 166 6.64 14.95 -16.32
N VAL A 167 6.48 13.87 -15.55
CA VAL A 167 5.85 13.89 -14.23
C VAL A 167 6.76 14.58 -13.21
N SER A 168 6.39 15.82 -12.83
CA SER A 168 7.06 16.60 -11.77
C SER A 168 6.56 16.25 -10.38
N ASP A 169 5.30 15.86 -10.27
CA ASP A 169 4.60 15.63 -9.01
C ASP A 169 4.04 14.22 -8.96
N ASP A 170 3.99 13.60 -7.78
CA ASP A 170 3.56 12.22 -7.62
C ASP A 170 2.07 12.06 -7.98
N ARG A 171 1.79 11.50 -9.15
CA ARG A 171 0.44 11.23 -9.66
C ARG A 171 0.45 10.23 -10.80
N CYS A 172 -0.38 9.20 -10.71
CA CYS A 172 -0.57 8.23 -11.77
C CYS A 172 -1.28 8.87 -12.97
N VAL A 173 -0.68 8.73 -14.15
CA VAL A 173 -1.19 9.29 -15.42
C VAL A 173 -2.31 8.42 -16.02
N TRP A 174 -2.36 7.13 -15.65
CA TRP A 174 -3.43 6.22 -16.05
C TRP A 174 -3.98 5.41 -14.86
N PRO A 175 -4.66 6.04 -13.90
CA PRO A 175 -5.22 5.36 -12.73
C PRO A 175 -6.00 4.08 -13.05
N ALA A 176 -6.88 4.12 -14.05
CA ALA A 176 -7.77 3.01 -14.37
C ALA A 176 -7.01 1.88 -15.08
N ALA A 177 -6.26 2.20 -16.14
CA ALA A 177 -5.45 1.19 -16.84
C ALA A 177 -4.37 0.59 -15.93
N TRP A 178 -3.71 1.40 -15.09
CA TRP A 178 -2.72 0.89 -14.15
C TRP A 178 -3.33 0.00 -13.09
N GLY A 179 -4.54 0.32 -12.59
CA GLY A 179 -5.31 -0.57 -11.73
C GLY A 179 -5.55 -1.95 -12.35
N VAL A 180 -5.84 -2.02 -13.65
CA VAL A 180 -5.96 -3.29 -14.39
C VAL A 180 -4.63 -4.04 -14.44
N VAL A 181 -3.52 -3.35 -14.71
CA VAL A 181 -2.18 -3.97 -14.71
C VAL A 181 -1.85 -4.57 -13.35
N LEU A 182 -2.05 -3.83 -12.26
CA LEU A 182 -1.79 -4.30 -10.91
C LEU A 182 -2.68 -5.49 -10.54
N ARG A 183 -3.97 -5.44 -10.88
CA ARG A 183 -4.91 -6.56 -10.64
C ARG A 183 -4.47 -7.81 -11.40
N THR A 184 -4.05 -7.68 -12.66
CA THR A 184 -3.54 -8.79 -13.46
C THR A 184 -2.24 -9.35 -12.87
N ALA A 185 -1.31 -8.49 -12.47
CA ALA A 185 -0.07 -8.89 -11.81
C ALA A 185 -0.33 -9.69 -10.52
N ARG A 186 -1.31 -9.27 -9.70
CA ARG A 186 -1.69 -9.99 -8.47
C ARG A 186 -2.23 -11.39 -8.76
N LYS A 187 -3.06 -11.53 -9.81
CA LYS A 187 -3.64 -12.82 -10.23
C LYS A 187 -2.65 -13.75 -10.93
N ALA A 188 -1.54 -13.23 -11.45
CA ALA A 188 -0.53 -13.99 -12.18
C ALA A 188 0.46 -14.78 -11.29
N LYS A 189 0.11 -15.03 -10.02
CA LYS A 189 0.93 -15.84 -9.10
C LYS A 189 1.08 -17.26 -9.65
N THR A 190 2.31 -17.80 -9.60
CA THR A 190 2.60 -19.21 -9.93
C THR A 190 3.18 -19.94 -8.72
N GLU A 191 3.29 -21.27 -8.82
CA GLU A 191 3.92 -22.10 -7.78
C GLU A 191 5.40 -21.76 -7.57
N GLY A 192 6.06 -21.19 -8.58
CA GLY A 192 7.45 -20.75 -8.49
C GLY A 192 7.65 -19.40 -7.80
N CYS A 193 6.57 -18.67 -7.48
CA CYS A 193 6.67 -17.37 -6.82
C CYS A 193 7.02 -17.50 -5.33
N PRO A 194 8.08 -16.82 -4.83
CA PRO A 194 8.41 -16.85 -3.41
C PRO A 194 7.28 -16.30 -2.51
N PRO A 195 7.17 -16.76 -1.25
CA PRO A 195 6.26 -16.17 -0.28
C PRO A 195 6.67 -14.72 0.06
N LEU A 196 5.71 -13.87 0.47
CA LEU A 196 5.97 -12.44 0.76
C LEU A 196 7.12 -12.24 1.75
N ARG A 197 7.11 -13.07 2.79
CA ARG A 197 8.06 -13.05 3.89
C ARG A 197 9.50 -13.20 3.41
N HIS A 198 9.70 -13.88 2.26
CA HIS A 198 11.00 -13.94 1.62
C HIS A 198 11.43 -12.53 1.21
N PHE A 199 10.62 -11.77 0.45
CA PHE A 199 10.99 -10.41 0.05
C PHE A 199 11.14 -9.45 1.23
N VAL A 200 10.27 -9.55 2.25
CA VAL A 200 10.36 -8.71 3.46
C VAL A 200 11.74 -8.79 4.11
N ARG A 201 12.21 -10.01 4.36
CA ARG A 201 13.53 -10.23 4.97
C ARG A 201 14.67 -9.67 4.07
N ILE A 202 14.51 -9.59 2.73
CA ILE A 202 15.57 -9.19 1.77
C ILE A 202 15.73 -7.69 1.90
N HIS A 203 14.61 -6.97 1.91
CA HIS A 203 14.60 -5.54 2.18
C HIS A 203 15.04 -5.19 3.62
N GLU A 204 15.07 -6.14 4.55
CA GLU A 204 15.60 -5.97 5.91
C GLU A 204 17.08 -6.33 6.04
N GLY A 205 17.71 -6.86 4.99
CA GLY A 205 19.10 -7.31 5.02
C GLY A 205 19.32 -8.60 5.80
N GLY A 206 18.26 -9.35 6.12
CA GLY A 206 18.30 -10.57 6.90
C GLY A 206 18.63 -11.84 6.11
N PHE A 207 19.38 -11.74 5.01
CA PHE A 207 19.63 -12.84 4.08
C PHE A 207 21.10 -13.11 3.83
N GLN A 208 21.41 -14.35 3.44
CA GLN A 208 22.69 -14.69 2.83
C GLN A 208 22.65 -14.37 1.33
N TRP A 209 23.80 -13.99 0.76
CA TRP A 209 23.88 -13.57 -0.65
C TRP A 209 23.34 -14.62 -1.65
N HIS A 210 23.48 -15.91 -1.32
CA HIS A 210 23.00 -17.03 -2.16
C HIS A 210 21.47 -17.16 -2.22
N GLU A 211 20.75 -16.56 -1.28
CA GLU A 211 19.27 -16.55 -1.28
C GLU A 211 18.72 -15.35 -2.05
N LYS A 212 19.51 -14.26 -2.12
CA LYS A 212 19.11 -12.99 -2.73
C LYS A 212 19.11 -13.06 -4.26
N GLU A 213 20.17 -13.58 -4.87
CA GLU A 213 20.35 -13.60 -6.33
C GLU A 213 19.23 -14.39 -7.04
N PRO A 214 18.85 -15.61 -6.62
CA PRO A 214 17.73 -16.33 -7.24
C PRO A 214 16.38 -15.60 -7.08
N ALA A 215 16.18 -14.90 -5.97
CA ALA A 215 14.98 -14.11 -5.76
C ALA A 215 14.91 -12.90 -6.70
N GLU A 216 16.01 -12.17 -6.87
CA GLU A 216 16.10 -11.03 -7.78
C GLU A 216 15.97 -11.46 -9.24
N GLU A 217 16.55 -12.61 -9.63
CA GLU A 217 16.36 -13.22 -10.95
C GLU A 217 14.88 -13.56 -11.22
N HIS A 218 14.21 -14.18 -10.24
CA HIS A 218 12.78 -14.48 -10.37
C HIS A 218 11.94 -13.20 -10.50
N VAL A 219 12.21 -12.18 -9.68
CA VAL A 219 11.51 -10.89 -9.71
C VAL A 219 11.64 -10.25 -11.10
N THR A 220 12.83 -10.27 -11.69
CA THR A 220 13.15 -9.71 -13.01
C THR A 220 12.32 -10.36 -14.14
N GLY A 221 11.88 -11.60 -13.96
CA GLY A 221 11.08 -12.36 -14.94
C GLY A 221 9.58 -12.44 -14.63
N CYS A 222 9.12 -11.92 -13.49
CA CYS A 222 7.78 -12.18 -12.98
C CYS A 222 7.08 -10.89 -12.55
N LEU A 223 6.10 -10.43 -13.34
CA LEU A 223 5.33 -9.21 -13.03
C LEU A 223 4.63 -9.27 -11.66
N HIS A 224 4.16 -10.46 -11.26
CA HIS A 224 3.61 -10.66 -9.93
C HIS A 224 4.62 -10.32 -8.83
N CYS A 225 5.83 -10.89 -8.92
CA CYS A 225 6.88 -10.69 -7.93
C CYS A 225 7.48 -9.28 -7.99
N LEU A 226 7.63 -8.69 -9.18
CA LEU A 226 8.05 -7.29 -9.32
C LEU A 226 7.06 -6.31 -8.68
N SER A 227 5.76 -6.52 -8.91
CA SER A 227 4.70 -5.71 -8.29
C SER A 227 4.79 -5.77 -6.76
N ARG A 228 5.01 -6.96 -6.18
CA ARG A 228 5.14 -7.11 -4.72
C ARG A 228 6.43 -6.53 -4.18
N TRP A 229 7.54 -6.73 -4.88
CA TRP A 229 8.86 -6.21 -4.52
C TRP A 229 8.86 -4.68 -4.47
N THR A 230 8.33 -4.04 -5.50
CA THR A 230 8.21 -2.57 -5.56
C THR A 230 7.20 -2.03 -4.54
N ALA A 231 6.05 -2.68 -4.37
CA ALA A 231 5.06 -2.31 -3.35
C ALA A 231 5.62 -2.39 -1.92
N LEU A 232 6.49 -3.35 -1.60
CA LEU A 232 7.14 -3.42 -0.29
C LEU A 232 8.03 -2.20 -0.02
N ARG A 233 8.77 -1.72 -1.02
CA ARG A 233 9.60 -0.52 -0.88
C ARG A 233 8.74 0.73 -0.73
N GLU A 234 7.72 0.87 -1.57
CA GLU A 234 6.75 1.97 -1.52
C GLU A 234 6.08 2.07 -0.14
N ILE A 235 5.49 0.97 0.32
CA ILE A 235 4.72 0.99 1.56
C ILE A 235 5.61 1.27 2.77
N TRP A 236 6.85 0.78 2.74
CA TRP A 236 7.83 1.04 3.78
C TRP A 236 8.30 2.49 3.78
N HIS A 237 8.49 3.08 2.59
CA HIS A 237 8.78 4.50 2.45
C HIS A 237 7.67 5.35 3.07
N TRP A 238 6.40 5.09 2.73
CA TRP A 238 5.27 5.82 3.31
C TRP A 238 5.11 5.59 4.81
N ARG A 239 5.32 4.36 5.28
CA ARG A 239 5.26 4.04 6.71
C ARG A 239 6.28 4.83 7.52
N LYS A 240 7.49 5.06 7.00
CA LYS A 240 8.53 5.89 7.64
C LYS A 240 8.18 7.36 7.71
N GLN A 241 7.41 7.87 6.74
CA GLN A 241 6.98 9.27 6.70
C GLN A 241 5.69 9.53 7.48
N ALA A 242 4.87 8.50 7.68
CA ALA A 242 3.58 8.61 8.36
C ALA A 242 3.74 9.16 9.78
N LYS A 243 3.02 10.25 10.04
CA LYS A 243 2.86 10.82 11.38
C LYS A 243 1.45 10.51 11.86
N PRO A 244 1.28 10.01 13.10
CA PRO A 244 -0.05 9.70 13.63
C PRO A 244 -1.00 10.90 13.52
N ARG A 245 -2.21 10.66 13.01
CA ARG A 245 -3.24 11.70 12.90
C ARG A 245 -3.77 12.07 14.30
N PRO A 246 -4.02 13.36 14.57
CA PRO A 246 -4.77 13.84 15.73
C PRO A 246 -6.12 13.13 15.94
N ALA A 247 -6.53 13.02 17.20
CA ALA A 247 -7.74 12.31 17.61
C ALA A 247 -9.03 12.93 17.04
N ASP A 248 -9.06 14.25 16.87
CA ASP A 248 -10.18 14.99 16.29
C ASP A 248 -10.38 14.69 14.80
N GLU A 249 -9.30 14.43 14.06
CA GLU A 249 -9.36 14.09 12.64
C GLU A 249 -9.80 12.64 12.37
N ILE A 250 -9.64 11.73 13.34
CA ILE A 250 -10.04 10.31 13.20
C ILE A 250 -11.47 10.05 13.70
N GLU A 251 -12.07 10.96 14.47
CA GLU A 251 -13.40 10.74 15.07
C GLU A 251 -14.49 10.54 14.01
N ALA A 252 -14.39 11.27 12.89
CA ALA A 252 -15.30 11.09 11.75
C ALA A 252 -15.23 9.68 11.15
N LEU A 253 -14.03 9.09 11.09
CA LEU A 253 -13.83 7.73 10.58
C LEU A 253 -14.28 6.68 11.60
N LEU A 254 -14.07 6.92 12.90
CA LEU A 254 -14.54 6.04 13.98
C LEU A 254 -16.06 5.91 14.01
N SER A 255 -16.78 6.97 13.63
CA SER A 255 -18.25 6.96 13.57
C SER A 255 -18.81 5.94 12.57
N ALA A 256 -18.00 5.51 11.59
CA ALA A 256 -18.39 4.52 10.59
C ALA A 256 -18.20 3.06 11.05
N LEU A 257 -17.65 2.83 12.25
CA LEU A 257 -17.28 1.50 12.73
C LEU A 257 -18.31 0.92 13.73
N PRO A 258 -18.62 -0.38 13.66
CA PRO A 258 -19.43 -1.09 14.65
C PRO A 258 -18.61 -1.42 15.90
N LEU A 259 -18.24 -0.38 16.66
CA LEU A 259 -17.33 -0.50 17.80
C LEU A 259 -18.04 -1.04 19.05
N ARG A 260 -17.32 -1.85 19.84
CA ARG A 260 -17.77 -2.19 21.19
C ARG A 260 -17.71 -0.93 22.05
N THR A 261 -18.86 -0.47 22.54
CA THR A 261 -18.88 0.51 23.62
C THR A 261 -18.10 -0.05 24.81
N GLU A 262 -17.07 0.67 25.26
CA GLU A 262 -16.39 0.32 26.51
C GLU A 262 -17.45 0.30 27.61
N THR A 263 -17.79 -0.90 28.09
CA THR A 263 -18.62 -1.04 29.27
C THR A 263 -17.82 -0.39 30.39
N LYS A 264 -18.22 0.82 30.80
CA LYS A 264 -17.68 1.52 31.97
C LYS A 264 -17.51 0.46 33.05
N ALA A 265 -16.26 0.17 33.42
CA ALA A 265 -15.93 -0.83 34.42
C ALA A 265 -16.96 -0.70 35.55
N ARG A 266 -17.84 -1.69 35.67
CA ARG A 266 -18.86 -1.73 36.71
C ARG A 266 -18.08 -1.48 37.99
N LYS A 267 -18.28 -0.32 38.62
CA LYS A 267 -17.79 -0.07 39.99
C LYS A 267 -18.29 -1.29 40.76
N THR A 268 -17.36 -2.17 41.12
CA THR A 268 -17.65 -3.44 41.73
C THR A 268 -18.55 -3.16 42.93
N LEU A 269 -19.64 -3.93 43.04
CA LEU A 269 -20.66 -3.80 44.08
C LEU A 269 -20.05 -3.69 45.51
N PHE A 270 -18.82 -4.18 45.68
CA PHE A 270 -17.99 -4.05 46.88
C PHE A 270 -17.74 -2.61 47.36
N LYS A 271 -17.74 -1.59 46.49
CA LYS A 271 -17.56 -0.18 46.92
C LYS A 271 -18.86 0.50 47.37
N ARG A 272 -20.00 -0.18 47.30
CA ARG A 272 -21.31 0.29 47.79
C ARG A 272 -21.77 -0.39 49.08
N MET A 273 -21.13 -1.49 49.51
CA MET A 273 -21.45 -2.18 50.77
C MET A 273 -20.51 -1.85 51.93
N PHE A 274 -19.42 -1.11 51.69
CA PHE A 274 -18.43 -0.75 52.71
C PHE A 274 -18.00 0.73 52.63
N GLY A 275 -18.90 1.60 52.19
CA GLY A 275 -18.69 3.06 52.16
C GLY A 275 -19.83 3.77 52.87
#